data_AF-A0A3C2C2L9-F1
#
_entry.id   AF-A0A3C2C2L9-F1
#
_cell.length_a   1.000
_cell.length_b   1.000
_cell.length_c   1.000
_cell.angle_alpha   90.00
_cell.angle_beta   90.00
_cell.angle_gamma   90.00
#
_symmetry.space_group_name_H-M   'P 1'
#
loop_
_entity.id
_entity.type
_entity.pdbx_description
1 polymer ?
#
loop_
_entity_poly.entity_id
_entity_poly.type
_entity_poly.pdbx_seq_one_letter_code
_entity_poly.pdbx_strand_id
1 'polypeptide(L)'
;MLNYKHIKLLIWAVLPLLGACTEPWNNPYPDTQRLDNTLYSSFSARPKHLDPARSYSSNEWTFIQSVYETPLQYHYLKRPYTLIPGVLEQMPKVHYYNNAGDEIAAKDRQSAAFSRYILQIKPGVMYQNHPAFVEKNLALSDDELSSINHLSDFSEIATRELIASDFVHQIKRLANPKLHSPILSLMSEMIVGLDDLNVELKKVKGVLDLTQHQISGVKVLDKYRYSIKVNGVQEQFLYWLAMPFFTAVPPEADVFYAQQGLIDKNIVLDWYPIGTGPFQLTV
;
A
#
# COMPACT_ATOMS: atom_id res chain seq x y z
N MET A 1 -41.18 23.17 -60.83
CA MET A 1 -39.76 23.52 -61.08
C MET A 1 -39.23 24.25 -59.85
N LEU A 2 -38.45 23.58 -58.99
CA LEU A 2 -37.81 24.26 -57.87
C LEU A 2 -36.79 25.28 -58.43
N ASN A 3 -36.90 26.53 -58.01
CA ASN A 3 -36.07 27.63 -58.50
C ASN A 3 -34.60 27.39 -58.10
N TYR A 4 -33.69 27.38 -59.08
CA TYR A 4 -32.27 26.99 -58.90
C TYR A 4 -31.54 27.84 -57.83
N LYS A 5 -32.00 29.08 -57.60
CA LYS A 5 -31.53 29.96 -56.52
C LYS A 5 -31.85 29.44 -55.11
N HIS A 6 -33.04 28.84 -54.90
CA HIS A 6 -33.43 28.29 -53.59
C HIS A 6 -32.69 27.00 -53.27
N ILE A 7 -32.38 26.18 -54.28
CA ILE A 7 -31.56 24.97 -54.12
C ILE A 7 -30.14 25.35 -53.67
N LYS A 8 -29.52 26.37 -54.27
CA LYS A 8 -28.20 26.85 -53.84
C LYS A 8 -28.22 27.39 -52.41
N LEU A 9 -29.24 28.16 -52.03
CA LEU A 9 -29.36 28.68 -50.67
C LEU A 9 -29.50 27.57 -49.62
N LEU A 10 -30.26 26.52 -49.94
CA LEU A 10 -30.44 25.35 -49.08
C LEU A 10 -29.14 24.55 -48.92
N ILE A 11 -28.38 24.36 -50.02
CA ILE A 11 -27.09 23.66 -49.99
C ILE A 11 -26.07 24.42 -49.15
N TRP A 12 -26.01 25.75 -49.26
CA TRP A 12 -25.10 26.59 -48.45
C TRP A 12 -25.51 26.66 -46.97
N ALA A 13 -26.79 26.53 -46.66
CA ALA A 13 -27.29 26.46 -45.28
C ALA A 13 -27.06 25.08 -44.62
N VAL A 14 -27.04 24.00 -45.40
CA VAL A 14 -26.82 22.63 -44.90
C VAL A 14 -25.33 22.26 -44.82
N LEU A 15 -24.47 22.90 -45.62
CA LEU A 15 -23.02 22.68 -45.60
C LEU A 15 -22.35 22.82 -44.21
N PRO A 16 -22.66 23.84 -43.38
CA PRO A 16 -22.08 23.95 -42.04
C PRO A 16 -22.62 22.92 -41.04
N LEU A 17 -23.79 22.31 -41.29
CA LEU A 17 -24.36 21.26 -40.44
C LEU A 17 -23.66 19.89 -40.62
N LEU A 18 -22.89 19.71 -41.69
CA LEU A 18 -22.10 18.49 -41.94
C LEU A 18 -20.78 18.43 -41.14
N GLY A 19 -20.37 19.53 -40.51
CA GLY A 19 -19.16 19.60 -39.67
C GLY A 19 -19.39 19.36 -38.17
N ALA A 20 -20.62 19.09 -37.74
CA ALA A 20 -20.98 18.97 -36.32
C ALA A 20 -20.71 17.59 -35.70
N CYS A 21 -20.20 16.63 -36.47
CA CYS A 21 -19.89 15.27 -36.01
C CYS A 21 -18.38 15.03 -36.03
N THR A 22 -17.59 15.79 -35.25
CA THR A 22 -16.14 15.65 -35.24
C THR A 22 -15.60 14.78 -34.10
N GLU A 23 -16.34 14.62 -32.99
CA GLU A 23 -15.93 13.71 -31.92
C GLU A 23 -17.12 12.91 -31.34
N PRO A 24 -16.93 11.61 -31.01
CA PRO A 24 -17.91 10.88 -30.23
C PRO A 24 -18.09 11.55 -28.87
N TRP A 25 -19.33 11.86 -28.49
CA TRP A 25 -19.64 12.40 -27.15
C TRP A 25 -19.11 11.52 -26.02
N ASN A 26 -19.07 10.21 -26.25
CA ASN A 26 -18.48 9.22 -25.35
C ASN A 26 -17.15 8.72 -25.90
N ASN A 27 -16.19 9.63 -26.08
CA ASN A 27 -14.82 9.28 -26.42
C ASN A 27 -13.95 9.28 -25.16
N PRO A 28 -13.66 8.12 -24.54
CA PRO A 28 -12.76 8.05 -23.39
C PRO A 28 -11.29 8.35 -23.76
N TYR A 29 -10.97 8.47 -25.04
CA TYR A 29 -9.63 8.80 -25.56
C TYR A 29 -9.72 9.98 -26.55
N PRO A 30 -9.95 11.22 -26.08
CA PRO A 30 -9.96 12.41 -26.94
C PRO A 30 -8.63 12.52 -27.69
N ASP A 31 -8.67 12.92 -28.97
CA ASP A 31 -7.45 13.04 -29.76
C ASP A 31 -6.49 14.09 -29.19
N THR A 32 -7.03 15.08 -28.47
CA THR A 32 -6.27 16.09 -27.73
C THR A 32 -5.44 15.52 -26.59
N GLN A 33 -5.81 14.34 -26.05
CA GLN A 33 -5.15 13.68 -24.91
C GLN A 33 -4.25 12.52 -25.35
N ARG A 34 -4.12 12.28 -26.67
CA ARG A 34 -3.38 11.13 -27.22
C ARG A 34 -1.91 11.06 -26.78
N LEU A 35 -1.30 12.22 -26.49
CA LEU A 35 0.09 12.34 -26.06
C LEU A 35 0.24 12.61 -24.55
N ASP A 36 -0.87 12.61 -23.81
CA ASP A 36 -0.84 12.74 -22.36
C ASP A 36 -0.37 11.42 -21.74
N ASN A 37 0.32 11.49 -20.60
CA ASN A 37 0.74 10.32 -19.83
C ASN A 37 -0.43 9.74 -18.98
N THR A 38 -1.60 9.62 -19.60
CA THR A 38 -2.82 9.10 -18.95
C THR A 38 -3.09 7.68 -19.45
N LEU A 39 -3.11 6.72 -18.52
CA LEU A 39 -3.52 5.35 -18.81
C LEU A 39 -4.96 5.14 -18.34
N TYR A 40 -5.88 4.97 -19.29
CA TYR A 40 -7.23 4.50 -18.99
C TYR A 40 -7.24 2.97 -18.96
N SER A 41 -7.80 2.40 -17.90
CA SER A 41 -7.98 0.95 -17.75
C SER A 41 -9.36 0.64 -17.19
N SER A 42 -9.84 -0.57 -17.43
CA SER A 42 -11.04 -1.12 -16.80
C SER A 42 -10.65 -2.10 -15.68
N PHE A 43 -11.58 -2.34 -14.77
CA PHE A 43 -11.48 -3.36 -13.73
C PHE A 43 -12.82 -4.09 -13.61
N SER A 44 -12.77 -5.38 -13.30
CA SER A 44 -13.94 -6.26 -13.32
C SER A 44 -14.89 -6.05 -12.15
N ALA A 45 -14.37 -5.60 -11.00
CA ALA A 45 -15.14 -5.33 -9.80
C ALA A 45 -14.45 -4.27 -8.95
N ARG A 46 -15.25 -3.46 -8.24
CA ARG A 46 -14.76 -2.47 -7.29
C ARG A 46 -13.87 -3.15 -6.22
N PRO A 47 -12.67 -2.61 -5.91
CA PRO A 47 -11.85 -3.11 -4.81
C PRO A 47 -12.61 -2.97 -3.48
N LYS A 48 -12.45 -3.92 -2.56
CA LYS A 48 -13.10 -3.86 -1.24
C LYS A 48 -12.21 -3.19 -0.21
N HIS A 49 -10.90 -3.42 -0.34
CA HIS A 49 -9.90 -2.93 0.59
C HIS A 49 -8.70 -2.34 -0.16
N LEU A 50 -8.23 -1.18 0.29
CA LEU A 50 -6.94 -0.61 -0.11
C LEU A 50 -5.92 -0.64 1.04
N ASP A 51 -6.33 -1.07 2.25
CA ASP A 51 -5.43 -1.28 3.37
C ASP A 51 -4.61 -2.58 3.16
N PRO A 52 -3.27 -2.52 3.13
CA PRO A 52 -2.42 -3.69 2.94
C PRO A 52 -2.60 -4.79 4.01
N ALA A 53 -3.01 -4.45 5.24
CA ALA A 53 -3.27 -5.45 6.28
C ALA A 53 -4.58 -6.22 6.04
N ARG A 54 -5.51 -5.66 5.26
CA ARG A 54 -6.86 -6.22 5.03
C ARG A 54 -7.04 -6.82 3.65
N SER A 55 -6.36 -6.28 2.63
CA SER A 55 -6.47 -6.74 1.25
C SER A 55 -5.83 -8.12 1.04
N TYR A 56 -6.53 -8.99 0.30
CA TYR A 56 -6.02 -10.31 -0.10
C TYR A 56 -6.50 -10.74 -1.50
N SER A 57 -7.11 -9.83 -2.28
CA SER A 57 -7.66 -10.17 -3.59
C SER A 57 -6.82 -9.55 -4.73
N SER A 58 -6.69 -10.30 -5.83
CA SER A 58 -5.83 -9.89 -6.96
C SER A 58 -6.31 -8.62 -7.65
N ASN A 59 -7.61 -8.32 -7.66
CA ASN A 59 -8.14 -7.08 -8.24
C ASN A 59 -7.79 -5.84 -7.41
N GLU A 60 -7.57 -5.97 -6.10
CA GLU A 60 -7.10 -4.88 -5.24
C GLU A 60 -5.61 -4.60 -5.44
N TRP A 61 -4.81 -5.65 -5.68
CA TRP A 61 -3.36 -5.52 -5.84
C TRP A 61 -2.95 -4.60 -6.99
N THR A 62 -3.73 -4.53 -8.08
CA THR A 62 -3.51 -3.57 -9.18
C THR A 62 -3.45 -2.12 -8.68
N PHE A 63 -4.26 -1.76 -7.69
CA PHE A 63 -4.27 -0.42 -7.10
C PHE A 63 -3.21 -0.31 -5.99
N ILE A 64 -3.21 -1.27 -5.07
CA ILE A 64 -2.33 -1.23 -3.88
C ILE A 64 -0.86 -1.23 -4.29
N GLN A 65 -0.44 -2.05 -5.26
CA GLN A 65 0.96 -2.09 -5.72
C GLN A 65 1.40 -0.84 -6.49
N SER A 66 0.45 0.02 -6.89
CA SER A 66 0.75 1.34 -7.46
C SER A 66 1.02 2.39 -6.37
N VAL A 67 0.39 2.23 -5.20
CA VAL A 67 0.51 3.15 -4.05
C VAL A 67 1.59 2.73 -3.06
N TYR A 68 1.76 1.43 -2.86
CA TYR A 68 2.64 0.84 -1.86
C TYR A 68 3.81 0.09 -2.50
N GLU A 69 5.02 0.27 -1.97
CA GLU A 69 6.18 -0.51 -2.38
C GLU A 69 6.47 -1.65 -1.42
N THR A 70 6.60 -2.85 -1.95
CA THR A 70 6.95 -4.04 -1.19
C THR A 70 8.48 -4.18 -1.03
N PRO A 71 8.95 -4.91 0.00
CA PRO A 71 10.37 -5.20 0.18
C PRO A 71 11.01 -5.82 -1.07
N LEU A 72 10.35 -6.83 -1.64
CA LEU A 72 10.75 -7.49 -2.87
C LEU A 72 9.71 -7.28 -3.97
N GLN A 73 10.12 -7.48 -5.21
CA GLN A 73 9.20 -7.51 -6.35
C GLN A 73 9.69 -8.54 -7.38
N TYR A 74 8.86 -8.88 -8.35
CA TYR A 74 9.28 -9.75 -9.45
C TYR A 74 9.89 -8.95 -10.59
N HIS A 75 10.98 -9.46 -11.14
CA HIS A 75 11.55 -8.90 -12.36
C HIS A 75 10.59 -9.12 -13.52
N TYR A 76 10.01 -8.03 -14.02
CA TYR A 76 8.94 -8.03 -15.03
C TYR A 76 9.26 -8.88 -16.28
N LEU A 77 10.48 -8.73 -16.83
CA LEU A 77 10.88 -9.37 -18.10
C LEU A 77 11.55 -10.75 -17.98
N LYS A 78 11.93 -11.22 -16.78
CA LYS A 78 12.70 -12.48 -16.65
C LYS A 78 11.78 -13.68 -16.62
N ARG A 79 12.21 -14.76 -17.28
CA ARG A 79 11.57 -16.08 -17.24
C ARG A 79 12.67 -17.14 -16.97
N PRO A 80 12.55 -17.99 -15.93
CA PRO A 80 11.48 -18.04 -14.94
C PRO A 80 11.37 -16.76 -14.08
N TYR A 81 10.19 -16.53 -13.48
CA TYR A 81 9.97 -15.36 -12.62
C TYR A 81 11.00 -15.33 -11.49
N THR A 82 11.63 -14.18 -11.31
CA THR A 82 12.75 -14.00 -10.40
C THR A 82 12.48 -12.83 -9.47
N LEU A 83 12.64 -13.04 -8.17
CA LEU A 83 12.57 -11.96 -7.19
C LEU A 83 13.79 -11.05 -7.31
N ILE A 84 13.53 -9.75 -7.20
CA ILE A 84 14.52 -8.68 -7.13
C ILE A 84 14.15 -7.72 -5.99
N PRO A 85 15.08 -6.89 -5.52
CA PRO A 85 14.75 -5.85 -4.55
C PRO A 85 13.66 -4.91 -5.08
N GLY A 86 12.64 -4.67 -4.26
CA GLY A 86 11.64 -3.61 -4.46
C GLY A 86 12.20 -2.31 -3.88
N VAL A 87 11.68 -1.95 -2.71
CA VAL A 87 12.17 -0.82 -1.91
C VAL A 87 13.46 -1.14 -1.13
N LEU A 88 13.86 -2.42 -1.08
CA LEU A 88 15.14 -2.82 -0.51
C LEU A 88 16.33 -2.43 -1.41
N GLU A 89 17.47 -2.17 -0.79
CA GLU A 89 18.73 -1.89 -1.48
C GLU A 89 19.32 -3.15 -2.12
N GLN A 90 19.12 -4.30 -1.48
CA GLN A 90 19.59 -5.61 -1.93
C GLN A 90 18.67 -6.74 -1.44
N MET A 91 18.87 -7.95 -1.96
CA MET A 91 18.17 -9.13 -1.44
C MET A 91 18.47 -9.33 0.05
N PRO A 92 17.50 -9.79 0.86
CA PRO A 92 17.69 -10.02 2.29
C PRO A 92 18.87 -10.95 2.58
N LYS A 93 19.66 -10.62 3.60
CA LYS A 93 20.67 -11.55 4.14
C LYS A 93 19.98 -12.53 5.09
N VAL A 94 20.26 -13.82 4.95
CA VAL A 94 19.61 -14.87 5.75
C VAL A 94 20.65 -15.56 6.63
N HIS A 95 20.36 -15.59 7.94
CA HIS A 95 21.14 -16.30 8.94
C HIS A 95 20.31 -17.44 9.52
N TYR A 96 20.92 -18.59 9.80
CA TYR A 96 20.23 -19.79 10.26
C TYR A 96 20.65 -20.12 11.69
N TYR A 97 19.71 -20.56 12.52
CA TYR A 97 19.96 -20.83 13.94
C TYR A 97 19.42 -22.18 14.36
N ASN A 98 20.14 -22.89 15.23
CA ASN A 98 19.68 -24.13 15.85
C ASN A 98 18.68 -23.85 17.01
N ASN A 99 18.20 -24.91 17.68
CA ASN A 99 17.28 -24.78 18.82
C ASN A 99 17.90 -24.08 20.05
N ALA A 100 19.22 -24.14 20.22
CA ALA A 100 19.93 -23.46 21.30
C ALA A 100 20.12 -21.95 21.02
N GLY A 101 19.87 -21.51 19.79
CA GLY A 101 20.04 -20.12 19.36
C GLY A 101 21.40 -19.81 18.76
N ASP A 102 22.27 -20.81 18.56
CA ASP A 102 23.56 -20.63 17.90
C ASP A 102 23.38 -20.55 16.39
N GLU A 103 24.17 -19.68 15.75
CA GLU A 103 24.21 -19.57 14.29
C GLU A 103 24.88 -20.81 13.68
N ILE A 104 24.28 -21.34 12.62
CA ILE A 104 24.79 -22.50 11.88
C ILE A 104 25.14 -22.12 10.45
N ALA A 105 26.04 -22.88 9.83
CA ALA A 105 26.45 -22.65 8.45
C ALA A 105 25.29 -22.86 7.47
N ALA A 106 25.24 -22.06 6.40
CA ALA A 106 24.18 -22.14 5.39
C ALA A 106 24.09 -23.51 4.68
N LYS A 107 25.19 -24.26 4.60
CA LYS A 107 25.19 -25.64 4.08
C LYS A 107 24.35 -26.60 4.94
N ASP A 108 24.23 -26.31 6.23
CA ASP A 108 23.51 -27.12 7.22
C ASP A 108 22.11 -26.57 7.48
N ARG A 109 21.64 -25.58 6.68
CA ARG A 109 20.40 -24.83 6.92
C ARG A 109 19.18 -25.70 7.15
N GLN A 110 19.10 -26.89 6.54
CA GLN A 110 17.92 -27.76 6.64
C GLN A 110 17.66 -28.24 8.08
N SER A 111 18.65 -28.17 8.98
CA SER A 111 18.47 -28.46 10.41
C SER A 111 18.16 -27.22 11.26
N ALA A 112 18.05 -26.04 10.65
CA ALA A 112 17.79 -24.79 11.35
C ALA A 112 16.41 -24.82 12.02
N ALA A 113 16.37 -24.49 13.31
CA ALA A 113 15.14 -24.23 14.04
C ALA A 113 14.54 -22.87 13.65
N PHE A 114 15.38 -21.92 13.26
CA PHE A 114 14.95 -20.59 12.84
C PHE A 114 15.79 -20.02 11.71
N SER A 115 15.18 -19.17 10.90
CA SER A 115 15.88 -18.32 9.94
C SER A 115 15.64 -16.85 10.29
N ARG A 116 16.68 -16.01 10.22
CA ARG A 116 16.58 -14.55 10.39
C ARG A 116 16.89 -13.87 9.07
N TYR A 117 15.92 -13.13 8.57
CA TYR A 117 16.05 -12.28 7.40
C TYR A 117 16.42 -10.88 7.85
N ILE A 118 17.52 -10.33 7.34
CA ILE A 118 17.92 -8.95 7.53
C ILE A 118 17.60 -8.20 6.24
N LEU A 119 16.71 -7.21 6.36
CA LEU A 119 16.20 -6.42 5.25
C LEU A 119 16.76 -5.00 5.37
N GLN A 120 17.31 -4.48 4.27
CA GLN A 120 17.92 -3.16 4.20
C GLN A 120 17.19 -2.32 3.15
N ILE A 121 16.55 -1.25 3.59
CA ILE A 121 15.72 -0.34 2.79
C ILE A 121 16.63 0.70 2.13
N LYS A 122 16.28 1.13 0.92
CA LYS A 122 16.95 2.26 0.25
C LYS A 122 16.76 3.55 1.07
N PRO A 123 17.83 4.29 1.40
CA PRO A 123 17.70 5.62 1.98
C PRO A 123 17.02 6.60 1.04
N GLY A 124 16.37 7.62 1.59
CA GLY A 124 15.78 8.73 0.82
C GLY A 124 14.45 8.42 0.12
N VAL A 125 13.86 7.24 0.35
CA VAL A 125 12.49 6.95 -0.12
C VAL A 125 11.51 7.78 0.69
N MET A 126 10.67 8.57 0.02
CA MET A 126 9.71 9.48 0.67
C MET A 126 8.30 8.94 0.54
N TYR A 127 7.50 9.11 1.59
CA TYR A 127 6.06 8.93 1.46
C TYR A 127 5.45 10.01 0.55
N GLN A 128 4.30 9.70 -0.03
CA GLN A 128 3.47 10.68 -0.70
C GLN A 128 3.04 11.78 0.28
N ASN A 129 2.80 12.99 -0.22
CA ASN A 129 2.33 14.08 0.63
C ASN A 129 0.94 13.75 1.17
N HIS A 130 0.76 13.85 2.49
CA HIS A 130 -0.47 13.44 3.13
C HIS A 130 -0.76 14.25 4.41
N PRO A 131 -2.05 14.53 4.74
CA PRO A 131 -2.42 15.21 5.98
C PRO A 131 -1.94 14.52 7.26
N ALA A 132 -1.83 13.19 7.24
CA ALA A 132 -1.36 12.38 8.37
C ALA A 132 0.09 12.69 8.80
N PHE A 133 0.91 13.31 7.94
CA PHE A 133 2.27 13.69 8.31
C PHE A 133 2.37 15.09 8.92
N VAL A 134 1.24 15.76 9.15
CA VAL A 134 1.18 17.04 9.84
C VAL A 134 0.70 16.80 11.27
N GLU A 135 1.55 17.09 12.25
CA GLU A 135 1.31 16.78 13.67
C GLU A 135 -0.03 17.32 14.19
N LYS A 136 -0.42 18.54 13.80
CA LYS A 136 -1.69 19.16 14.20
C LYS A 136 -2.93 18.39 13.72
N ASN A 137 -2.80 17.61 12.64
CA ASN A 137 -3.91 16.85 12.07
C ASN A 137 -4.15 15.50 12.77
N LEU A 138 -3.28 15.10 13.70
CA LEU A 138 -3.35 13.80 14.38
C LEU A 138 -4.34 13.76 15.55
N ALA A 139 -4.77 14.91 16.06
CA ALA A 139 -5.66 15.02 17.21
C ALA A 139 -6.56 16.25 17.10
N LEU A 140 -7.40 16.28 16.06
CA LEU A 140 -8.37 17.34 15.81
C LEU A 140 -9.55 17.24 16.78
N SER A 141 -10.12 18.39 17.12
CA SER A 141 -11.40 18.47 17.85
C SER A 141 -12.58 18.08 16.96
N ASP A 142 -13.71 17.74 17.59
CA ASP A 142 -14.97 17.45 16.88
C ASP A 142 -15.41 18.62 15.99
N ASP A 143 -15.21 19.87 16.44
CA ASP A 143 -15.52 21.07 15.67
C ASP A 143 -14.65 21.19 14.42
N GLU A 144 -13.34 20.95 14.53
CA GLU A 144 -12.43 20.94 13.37
C GLU A 144 -12.80 19.81 12.39
N LEU A 145 -13.03 18.60 12.90
CA LEU A 145 -13.43 17.45 12.09
C LEU A 145 -14.79 17.65 11.42
N SER A 146 -15.71 18.42 12.02
CA SER A 146 -17.02 18.71 11.43
C SER A 146 -16.91 19.38 10.06
N SER A 147 -15.87 20.20 9.88
CA SER A 147 -15.60 20.96 8.65
C SER A 147 -14.96 20.13 7.52
N ILE A 148 -14.41 18.94 7.82
CA ILE A 148 -13.71 18.07 6.86
C ILE A 148 -14.68 17.07 6.25
N ASN A 149 -14.91 17.09 4.95
CA ASN A 149 -15.76 16.12 4.23
C ASN A 149 -14.98 15.26 3.23
N HIS A 150 -13.84 15.77 2.75
CA HIS A 150 -12.92 15.09 1.87
C HIS A 150 -11.49 15.20 2.40
N LEU A 151 -10.61 14.28 2.00
CA LEU A 151 -9.19 14.35 2.37
C LEU A 151 -8.51 15.62 1.84
N SER A 152 -9.01 16.19 0.74
CA SER A 152 -8.54 17.45 0.17
C SER A 152 -8.93 18.70 0.96
N ASP A 153 -9.81 18.60 1.97
CA ASP A 153 -10.21 19.74 2.81
C ASP A 153 -9.12 20.11 3.85
N PHE A 154 -8.13 19.24 4.06
CA PHE A 154 -6.98 19.55 4.89
C PHE A 154 -6.07 20.57 4.19
N SER A 155 -5.89 21.73 4.82
CA SER A 155 -5.12 22.85 4.27
C SER A 155 -3.61 22.60 4.22
N GLU A 156 -3.10 21.69 5.05
CA GLU A 156 -1.68 21.35 5.13
C GLU A 156 -1.48 19.85 4.92
N ILE A 157 -0.51 19.54 4.07
CA ILE A 157 0.02 18.21 3.82
C ILE A 157 1.53 18.25 3.99
N ALA A 158 2.10 17.15 4.49
CA ALA A 158 3.54 16.99 4.64
C ALA A 158 3.97 15.61 4.15
N THR A 159 5.27 15.36 4.17
CA THR A 159 5.87 14.06 3.87
C THR A 159 7.01 13.80 4.85
N ARG A 160 7.35 12.53 5.03
CA ARG A 160 8.58 12.11 5.70
C ARG A 160 9.22 10.94 4.98
N GLU A 161 10.47 10.69 5.32
CA GLU A 161 11.22 9.55 4.83
C GLU A 161 10.63 8.23 5.38
N LEU A 162 10.61 7.22 4.52
CA LEU A 162 10.36 5.83 4.87
C LEU A 162 11.51 5.28 5.70
N ILE A 163 11.18 4.62 6.82
CA ILE A 163 12.17 4.02 7.71
C ILE A 163 11.79 2.59 8.11
N ALA A 164 12.75 1.86 8.66
CA ALA A 164 12.60 0.45 9.02
C ALA A 164 11.48 0.18 10.03
N SER A 165 11.20 1.12 10.94
CA SER A 165 10.10 0.98 11.89
C SER A 165 8.72 0.95 11.23
N ASP A 166 8.55 1.50 10.02
CA ASP A 166 7.27 1.51 9.30
C ASP A 166 6.88 0.10 8.80
N PHE A 167 7.88 -0.68 8.36
CA PHE A 167 7.67 -2.10 8.04
C PHE A 167 7.36 -2.91 9.28
N VAL A 168 8.09 -2.67 10.38
CA VAL A 168 7.83 -3.37 11.65
C VAL A 168 6.43 -3.02 12.16
N HIS A 169 5.99 -1.77 12.04
CA HIS A 169 4.64 -1.34 12.36
C HIS A 169 3.59 -2.05 11.51
N GLN A 170 3.76 -2.11 10.19
CA GLN A 170 2.85 -2.86 9.32
C GLN A 170 2.77 -4.35 9.69
N ILE A 171 3.87 -4.99 10.07
CA ILE A 171 3.82 -6.40 10.53
C ILE A 171 3.01 -6.51 11.83
N LYS A 172 3.11 -5.54 12.76
CA LYS A 172 2.23 -5.49 13.94
C LYS A 172 0.76 -5.30 13.56
N ARG A 173 0.47 -4.51 12.52
CA ARG A 173 -0.90 -4.30 12.01
C ARG A 173 -1.55 -5.62 11.58
N LEU A 174 -0.80 -6.59 11.06
CA LEU A 174 -1.33 -7.92 10.75
C LEU A 174 -1.92 -8.62 11.98
N ALA A 175 -1.33 -8.42 13.16
CA ALA A 175 -1.80 -8.96 14.43
C ALA A 175 -2.90 -8.12 15.09
N ASN A 176 -3.26 -6.94 14.55
CA ASN A 176 -4.29 -6.09 15.14
C ASN A 176 -5.70 -6.74 14.96
N PRO A 177 -6.40 -7.11 16.04
CA PRO A 177 -7.69 -7.79 15.94
C PRO A 177 -8.79 -6.94 15.29
N LYS A 178 -8.67 -5.61 15.29
CA LYS A 178 -9.65 -4.71 14.64
C LYS A 178 -9.55 -4.72 13.11
N LEU A 179 -8.40 -5.10 12.56
CA LEU A 179 -8.18 -5.12 11.10
C LEU A 179 -8.62 -6.42 10.45
N HIS A 180 -8.77 -7.51 11.22
CA HIS A 180 -9.19 -8.82 10.72
C HIS A 180 -8.35 -9.31 9.53
N SER A 181 -7.02 -9.20 9.65
CA SER A 181 -6.11 -9.55 8.55
C SER A 181 -6.30 -11.01 8.07
N PRO A 182 -6.61 -11.23 6.78
CA PRO A 182 -6.85 -12.58 6.25
C PRO A 182 -5.64 -13.51 6.32
N ILE A 183 -4.42 -12.96 6.35
CA ILE A 183 -3.17 -13.72 6.31
C ILE A 183 -2.59 -13.98 7.70
N LEU A 184 -3.19 -13.44 8.77
CA LEU A 184 -2.66 -13.52 10.13
C LEU A 184 -2.37 -14.96 10.55
N SER A 185 -3.31 -15.89 10.37
CA SER A 185 -3.12 -17.29 10.79
C SER A 185 -1.86 -17.90 10.17
N LEU A 186 -1.66 -17.70 8.87
CA LEU A 186 -0.48 -18.22 8.17
C LEU A 186 0.80 -17.54 8.64
N MET A 187 0.78 -16.20 8.78
CA MET A 187 1.96 -15.47 9.25
C MET A 187 2.30 -15.78 10.71
N SER A 188 1.31 -16.10 11.55
CA SER A 188 1.50 -16.51 12.95
C SER A 188 2.25 -17.82 13.06
N GLU A 189 2.01 -18.78 12.16
CA GLU A 189 2.78 -20.03 12.10
C GLU A 189 4.23 -19.80 11.66
N MET A 190 4.47 -18.75 10.87
CA MET A 190 5.77 -18.48 10.27
C MET A 190 6.66 -17.56 11.11
N ILE A 191 6.15 -16.42 11.56
CA ILE A 191 6.90 -15.36 12.23
C ILE A 191 6.89 -15.57 13.74
N VAL A 192 8.08 -15.65 14.33
CA VAL A 192 8.23 -15.86 15.77
C VAL A 192 7.57 -14.71 16.55
N GLY A 193 6.60 -15.04 17.39
CA GLY A 193 5.91 -14.10 18.29
C GLY A 193 4.77 -13.28 17.67
N LEU A 194 4.38 -13.51 16.42
CA LEU A 194 3.25 -12.77 15.83
C LEU A 194 1.90 -13.19 16.45
N ASP A 195 1.72 -14.48 16.73
CA ASP A 195 0.51 -14.97 17.41
C ASP A 195 0.42 -14.44 18.85
N ASP A 196 1.54 -14.46 19.58
CA ASP A 196 1.64 -13.91 20.93
C ASP A 196 1.19 -12.44 20.96
N LEU A 197 1.64 -11.65 19.98
CA LEU A 197 1.19 -10.27 19.81
C LEU A 197 -0.32 -10.21 19.57
N ASN A 198 -0.91 -11.03 18.69
CA ASN A 198 -2.36 -11.00 18.48
C ASN A 198 -3.15 -11.31 19.76
N VAL A 199 -2.69 -12.28 20.55
CA VAL A 199 -3.27 -12.63 21.86
C VAL A 199 -3.15 -11.47 22.86
N GLU A 200 -2.02 -10.77 22.87
CA GLU A 200 -1.81 -9.58 23.68
C GLU A 200 -2.77 -8.45 23.27
N LEU A 201 -2.82 -8.12 21.97
CA LEU A 201 -3.61 -7.02 21.43
C LEU A 201 -5.12 -7.20 21.64
N LYS A 202 -5.62 -8.44 21.66
CA LYS A 202 -7.02 -8.74 22.01
C LYS A 202 -7.40 -8.35 23.44
N LYS A 203 -6.42 -8.20 24.35
CA LYS A 203 -6.66 -7.84 25.76
C LYS A 203 -6.61 -6.34 26.00
N VAL A 204 -6.09 -5.56 25.05
CA VAL A 204 -5.99 -4.10 25.15
C VAL A 204 -7.40 -3.50 25.12
N LYS A 205 -7.70 -2.65 26.12
CA LYS A 205 -8.96 -1.91 26.21
C LYS A 205 -8.71 -0.46 25.80
N GLY A 206 -9.64 0.12 25.03
CA GLY A 206 -9.57 1.51 24.59
C GLY A 206 -8.74 1.72 23.31
N VAL A 207 -7.99 2.82 23.29
CA VAL A 207 -7.11 3.20 22.16
C VAL A 207 -5.93 2.23 22.11
N LEU A 208 -5.68 1.69 20.92
CA LEU A 208 -4.59 0.74 20.70
C LEU A 208 -3.46 1.44 19.95
N ASP A 209 -2.36 1.72 20.65
CA ASP A 209 -1.11 2.23 20.06
C ASP A 209 -0.14 1.08 19.82
N LEU A 210 -0.05 0.62 18.56
CA LEU A 210 0.84 -0.48 18.16
C LEU A 210 2.32 -0.15 18.34
N THR A 211 2.71 1.12 18.48
CA THR A 211 4.10 1.50 18.69
C THR A 211 4.63 1.02 20.05
N GLN A 212 3.74 0.86 21.04
CA GLN A 212 4.07 0.37 22.39
C GLN A 212 4.24 -1.15 22.48
N HIS A 213 3.84 -1.90 21.45
CA HIS A 213 3.88 -3.36 21.45
C HIS A 213 5.06 -3.88 20.63
N GLN A 214 5.51 -5.10 20.90
CA GLN A 214 6.66 -5.70 20.21
C GLN A 214 6.33 -7.11 19.71
N ILE A 215 7.03 -7.53 18.66
CA ILE A 215 7.01 -8.91 18.17
C ILE A 215 8.38 -9.49 18.48
N SER A 216 8.44 -10.60 19.22
CA SER A 216 9.74 -11.16 19.66
C SER A 216 10.68 -11.51 18.49
N GLY A 217 10.11 -11.90 17.35
CA GLY A 217 10.82 -12.22 16.11
C GLY A 217 11.09 -11.05 15.17
N VAL A 218 10.54 -9.84 15.40
CA VAL A 218 10.71 -8.71 14.47
C VAL A 218 11.39 -7.55 15.19
N LYS A 219 12.51 -7.06 14.65
CA LYS A 219 13.31 -6.02 15.30
C LYS A 219 13.77 -4.96 14.32
N VAL A 220 13.64 -3.70 14.70
CA VAL A 220 14.38 -2.60 14.07
C VAL A 220 15.84 -2.72 14.51
N LEU A 221 16.77 -2.73 13.54
CA LEU A 221 18.21 -2.79 13.80
C LEU A 221 18.82 -1.38 13.78
N ASP A 222 18.35 -0.55 12.84
CA ASP A 222 18.62 0.88 12.75
C ASP A 222 17.58 1.55 11.83
N LYS A 223 17.82 2.81 11.44
CA LYS A 223 16.92 3.60 10.59
C LYS A 223 16.50 2.89 9.30
N TYR A 224 17.38 2.12 8.66
CA TYR A 224 17.12 1.50 7.35
C TYR A 224 17.14 -0.02 7.38
N ARG A 225 17.48 -0.64 8.51
CA ARG A 225 17.54 -2.10 8.64
C ARG A 225 16.58 -2.61 9.69
N TYR A 226 15.87 -3.67 9.34
CA TYR A 226 15.07 -4.46 10.27
C TYR A 226 15.30 -5.95 10.02
N SER A 227 14.90 -6.77 10.98
CA SER A 227 15.00 -8.21 10.89
C SER A 227 13.67 -8.90 11.17
N ILE A 228 13.44 -10.02 10.49
CA ILE A 228 12.32 -10.91 10.73
C ILE A 228 12.87 -12.31 10.99
N LYS A 229 12.56 -12.88 12.16
CA LYS A 229 12.87 -14.25 12.55
C LYS A 229 11.65 -15.13 12.26
N VAL A 230 11.86 -16.18 11.49
CA VAL A 230 10.84 -17.17 11.14
C VAL A 230 11.20 -18.56 11.66
N ASN A 231 10.18 -19.39 11.85
CA ASN A 231 10.30 -20.79 12.24
C ASN A 231 10.85 -21.63 11.09
N GLY A 232 11.91 -22.41 11.34
CA GLY A 232 12.55 -23.30 10.40
C GLY A 232 13.21 -22.62 9.20
N VAL A 233 13.38 -23.38 8.12
CA VAL A 233 13.72 -22.86 6.78
C VAL A 233 12.45 -22.72 5.97
N GLN A 234 12.06 -21.48 5.70
CA GLN A 234 10.87 -21.18 4.89
C GLN A 234 11.29 -20.58 3.56
N GLU A 235 11.55 -21.44 2.58
CA GLU A 235 11.97 -21.01 1.23
C GLU A 235 10.93 -20.08 0.58
N GLN A 236 9.66 -20.29 0.91
CA GLN A 236 8.55 -19.48 0.42
C GLN A 236 8.49 -18.06 1.00
N PHE A 237 9.18 -17.79 2.10
CA PHE A 237 9.07 -16.51 2.81
C PHE A 237 9.49 -15.31 1.97
N LEU A 238 10.49 -15.49 1.10
CA LEU A 238 10.91 -14.43 0.18
C LEU A 238 9.79 -14.01 -0.79
N TYR A 239 8.92 -14.93 -1.21
CA TYR A 239 7.80 -14.57 -2.07
C TYR A 239 6.73 -13.77 -1.33
N TRP A 240 6.53 -14.05 -0.03
CA TRP A 240 5.63 -13.26 0.80
C TRP A 240 6.11 -11.82 0.96
N LEU A 241 7.43 -11.59 1.00
CA LEU A 241 8.00 -10.23 1.01
C LEU A 241 7.77 -9.44 -0.29
N ALA A 242 7.21 -10.06 -1.34
CA ALA A 242 6.76 -9.37 -2.54
C ALA A 242 5.25 -9.11 -2.56
N MET A 243 4.54 -9.47 -1.48
CA MET A 243 3.09 -9.31 -1.36
C MET A 243 2.74 -8.02 -0.61
N PRO A 244 1.61 -7.37 -0.92
CA PRO A 244 1.30 -6.05 -0.39
C PRO A 244 1.25 -5.95 1.14
N PHE A 245 0.83 -7.01 1.85
CA PHE A 245 0.74 -7.00 3.32
C PHE A 245 2.10 -6.83 4.03
N PHE A 246 3.23 -7.01 3.33
CA PHE A 246 4.58 -6.71 3.83
C PHE A 246 5.13 -5.35 3.40
N THR A 247 4.31 -4.48 2.81
CA THR A 247 4.68 -3.07 2.59
C THR A 247 4.91 -2.32 3.91
N ALA A 248 5.24 -1.04 3.84
CA ALA A 248 5.30 -0.16 4.99
C ALA A 248 4.00 0.65 5.14
N VAL A 249 3.53 0.79 6.37
CA VAL A 249 2.46 1.73 6.74
C VAL A 249 2.96 2.55 7.93
N PRO A 250 2.93 3.89 7.85
CA PRO A 250 3.45 4.74 8.91
C PRO A 250 2.50 4.72 10.12
N PRO A 251 2.99 4.70 11.37
CA PRO A 251 2.14 4.77 12.56
C PRO A 251 1.18 5.96 12.58
N GLU A 252 1.61 7.09 12.00
CA GLU A 252 0.82 8.31 11.86
C GLU A 252 -0.48 8.08 11.09
N ALA A 253 -0.50 7.14 10.13
CA ALA A 253 -1.73 6.79 9.41
C ALA A 253 -2.77 6.18 10.34
N ASP A 254 -2.37 5.26 11.22
CA ASP A 254 -3.30 4.64 12.17
C ASP A 254 -3.83 5.68 13.18
N VAL A 255 -3.00 6.61 13.64
CA VAL A 255 -3.43 7.71 14.52
C VAL A 255 -4.40 8.64 13.80
N PHE A 256 -4.02 9.13 12.62
CA PHE A 256 -4.83 10.04 11.82
C PHE A 256 -6.21 9.45 11.51
N TYR A 257 -6.26 8.24 10.96
CA TYR A 257 -7.51 7.58 10.57
C TYR A 257 -8.32 6.97 11.72
N ALA A 258 -7.79 6.96 12.95
CA ALA A 258 -8.54 6.52 14.13
C ALA A 258 -9.52 7.59 14.66
N GLN A 259 -9.46 8.82 14.14
CA GLN A 259 -10.35 9.91 14.55
C GLN A 259 -11.80 9.64 14.11
N GLN A 260 -12.73 9.62 15.07
CA GLN A 260 -14.11 9.19 14.83
C GLN A 260 -14.82 10.03 13.75
N GLY A 261 -14.60 11.35 13.75
CA GLY A 261 -15.18 12.24 12.72
C GLY A 261 -14.73 11.92 11.29
N LEU A 262 -13.54 11.33 11.10
CA LEU A 262 -13.07 10.85 9.79
C LEU A 262 -13.69 9.49 9.44
N ILE A 263 -13.77 8.58 10.42
CA ILE A 263 -14.39 7.26 10.27
C ILE A 263 -15.86 7.38 9.85
N ASP A 264 -16.61 8.27 10.51
CA ASP A 264 -18.04 8.52 10.22
C ASP A 264 -18.28 8.99 8.78
N LYS A 265 -17.27 9.62 8.18
CA LYS A 265 -17.27 10.13 6.80
C LYS A 265 -16.56 9.20 5.81
N ASN A 266 -16.19 7.99 6.27
CA ASN A 266 -15.47 6.99 5.47
C ASN A 266 -14.11 7.49 4.93
N ILE A 267 -13.51 8.47 5.60
CA ILE A 267 -12.13 8.91 5.38
C ILE A 267 -11.24 7.99 6.22
N VAL A 268 -10.94 6.82 5.68
CA VAL A 268 -10.15 5.76 6.33
C VAL A 268 -9.05 5.27 5.40
N LEU A 269 -7.99 4.68 5.94
CA LEU A 269 -6.86 4.14 5.16
C LEU A 269 -7.31 3.17 4.04
N ASP A 270 -8.39 2.44 4.29
CA ASP A 270 -8.95 1.47 3.35
C ASP A 270 -9.52 2.09 2.06
N TRP A 271 -9.74 3.41 2.05
CA TRP A 271 -10.18 4.19 0.89
C TRP A 271 -9.23 5.32 0.52
N TYR A 272 -8.31 5.67 1.40
CA TYR A 272 -7.29 6.69 1.20
C TYR A 272 -5.92 6.11 1.56
N PRO A 273 -5.36 5.24 0.71
CA PRO A 273 -4.08 4.60 1.00
C PRO A 273 -2.94 5.64 0.98
N ILE A 274 -1.95 5.42 1.85
CA ILE A 274 -0.75 6.25 1.96
C ILE A 274 0.46 5.34 1.77
N GLY A 275 1.27 5.59 0.75
CA GLY A 275 2.47 4.81 0.50
C GLY A 275 3.60 5.60 -0.12
N THR A 276 4.60 4.87 -0.61
CA THR A 276 5.83 5.40 -1.23
C THR A 276 5.89 5.09 -2.72
N GLY A 277 4.85 4.43 -3.24
CA GLY A 277 4.79 3.98 -4.62
C GLY A 277 4.64 5.12 -5.63
N PRO A 278 4.78 4.79 -6.92
CA PRO A 278 4.82 5.77 -8.01
C PRO A 278 3.50 6.53 -8.22
N PHE A 279 2.38 6.03 -7.70
CA PHE A 279 1.07 6.66 -7.83
C PHE A 279 0.42 6.89 -6.47
N GLN A 280 -0.27 8.01 -6.32
CA GLN A 280 -1.11 8.30 -5.15
C GLN A 280 -2.57 8.30 -5.57
N LEU A 281 -3.48 7.93 -4.66
CA LEU A 281 -4.90 8.09 -4.92
C LEU A 281 -5.26 9.58 -4.78
N THR A 282 -5.79 10.17 -5.84
CA THR A 282 -6.28 11.56 -5.87
C THR A 282 -7.81 11.57 -5.91
N VAL A 283 -8.43 12.46 -5.13
CA VAL A 283 -9.86 12.77 -5.17
C VAL A 283 -10.10 14.13 -5.81
#